data_AF-A0A917LB68-F1
#
_entry.id   AF-A0A917LB68-F1
#
_cell.length_a   1.000
_cell.length_b   1.000
_cell.length_c   1.000
_cell.angle_alpha   90.00
_cell.angle_beta   90.00
_cell.angle_gamma   90.00
#
_symmetry.space_group_name_H-M   'P 1'
#
loop_
_entity.id
_entity.type
_entity.pdbx_description
1 polymer ?
#
loop_
_entity_poly.entity_id
_entity_poly.type
_entity_poly.pdbx_seq_one_letter_code
_entity_poly.pdbx_strand_id
1 'polypeptide(L)'
;MRRVMFPVVGREKTFKALAAEAAANEAHYKARVRTVLRSSYSAHRRRMLAPLLKALGLKCNNTAYRLVMDAVDLLKRYPEQPLGEGAFFDPAETVPLEGVVPDQWRATVVDDKGRVERIPDESCTLVSLRDALRRRGIWLVGADRWRNPDDDLPTDYEDVHYAALGQPQDAGDQGRLRASLDRFDRALAEGTTGGVAIVKRHGGPWIRVSPRGMQEEPESLVAITGQAICGPVSGTSDRSHRSLTMVSPPTGVARTGRRQSGGAVERVPVQADATGSDLRC
;
A
#
# COMPACT_ATOMS: atom_id res chain seq x y z
N MET A 1 13.08 -20.94 32.98
CA MET A 1 13.89 -21.20 31.78
C MET A 1 14.46 -19.88 31.24
N ARG A 2 15.33 -19.21 32.03
CA ARG A 2 15.81 -17.83 31.79
C ARG A 2 17.34 -17.78 31.80
N ARG A 3 17.96 -18.76 31.13
CA ARG A 3 19.42 -18.89 31.00
C ARG A 3 19.74 -19.68 29.73
N VAL A 4 19.76 -19.03 28.57
CA VAL A 4 20.63 -19.48 27.48
C VAL A 4 21.04 -18.25 26.66
N MET A 5 22.34 -18.20 26.36
CA MET A 5 23.02 -17.34 25.39
C MET A 5 23.17 -15.86 25.74
N PHE A 6 24.26 -15.56 26.45
CA PHE A 6 25.11 -14.39 26.20
C PHE A 6 26.43 -14.56 27.01
N PRO A 7 27.59 -14.95 26.43
CA PRO A 7 28.91 -14.87 27.09
C PRO A 7 29.86 -13.83 26.44
N VAL A 8 30.64 -13.07 27.24
CA VAL A 8 31.77 -12.17 26.82
C VAL A 8 31.57 -10.63 26.66
N VAL A 9 30.61 -9.95 27.31
CA VAL A 9 30.71 -8.48 27.51
C VAL A 9 30.13 -8.10 28.88
N GLY A 10 30.55 -7.00 29.51
CA GLY A 10 30.03 -6.49 30.80
C GLY A 10 28.56 -6.07 30.74
N ARG A 11 27.66 -7.05 30.55
CA ARG A 11 26.49 -6.93 29.68
C ARG A 11 25.33 -6.09 30.18
N GLU A 12 25.12 -5.90 31.47
CA GLU A 12 23.99 -5.06 31.89
C GLU A 12 24.29 -3.57 31.73
N LYS A 13 25.51 -3.15 32.12
CA LYS A 13 25.95 -1.75 31.96
C LYS A 13 26.11 -1.38 30.50
N THR A 14 26.70 -2.26 29.68
CA THR A 14 26.84 -2.01 28.25
C THR A 14 25.49 -2.02 27.54
N PHE A 15 24.57 -2.91 27.89
CA PHE A 15 23.22 -2.91 27.32
C PHE A 15 22.41 -1.67 27.73
N LYS A 16 22.49 -1.27 29.01
CA LYS A 16 21.89 -0.01 29.48
C LYS A 16 22.49 1.21 28.77
N ALA A 17 23.81 1.21 28.54
CA ALA A 17 24.49 2.27 27.79
C ALA A 17 24.03 2.31 26.32
N LEU A 18 23.94 1.16 25.65
CA LEU A 18 23.43 1.07 24.27
C LEU A 18 21.95 1.45 24.18
N ALA A 19 21.13 1.08 25.16
CA ALA A 19 19.73 1.50 25.23
C ALA A 19 19.61 3.01 25.45
N ALA A 20 20.45 3.59 26.31
CA ALA A 20 20.52 5.03 26.53
C ALA A 20 21.00 5.78 25.28
N GLU A 21 21.98 5.23 24.56
CA GLU A 21 22.47 5.76 23.29
C GLU A 21 21.41 5.70 22.19
N ALA A 22 20.68 4.58 22.08
CA ALA A 22 19.57 4.44 21.15
C ALA A 22 18.44 5.45 21.45
N ALA A 23 18.08 5.62 22.73
CA ALA A 23 17.10 6.61 23.16
C ALA A 23 17.58 8.05 22.89
N ALA A 24 18.87 8.33 23.11
CA ALA A 24 19.47 9.63 22.79
C ALA A 24 19.46 9.89 21.29
N ASN A 25 19.77 8.90 20.46
CA ASN A 25 19.71 9.01 19.00
C ASN A 25 18.28 9.25 18.50
N GLU A 26 17.28 8.59 19.09
CA GLU A 26 15.88 8.85 18.79
C GLU A 26 15.47 10.28 19.18
N ALA A 27 15.88 10.74 20.36
CA ALA A 27 15.62 12.11 20.82
C ALA A 27 16.29 13.16 19.90
N HIS A 28 17.55 12.93 19.50
CA HIS A 28 18.25 13.79 18.55
C HIS A 28 17.60 13.80 17.17
N TYR A 29 17.13 12.65 16.69
CA TYR A 29 16.39 12.55 15.43
C TYR A 29 15.08 13.35 15.50
N LYS A 30 14.27 13.15 16.56
CA LYS A 30 13.05 13.92 16.82
C LYS A 30 13.32 15.42 16.86
N ALA A 31 14.38 15.86 17.55
CA ALA A 31 14.75 17.27 17.64
C ALA A 31 15.17 17.87 16.28
N ARG A 32 15.91 17.12 15.46
CA ARG A 32 16.29 17.56 14.09
C ARG A 32 15.07 17.67 13.19
N VAL A 33 14.19 16.67 13.19
CA VAL A 33 12.94 16.69 12.40
C VAL A 33 12.06 17.85 12.83
N ARG A 34 11.86 18.06 14.14
CA ARG A 34 11.09 19.17 14.69
C ARG A 34 11.66 20.53 14.24
N THR A 35 12.99 20.66 14.23
CA THR A 35 13.68 21.86 13.74
C THR A 35 13.46 22.07 12.23
N VAL A 36 13.60 21.03 11.41
CA VAL A 36 13.39 21.13 9.95
C VAL A 36 11.93 21.45 9.62
N LEU A 37 10.96 20.76 10.24
CA LEU A 37 9.53 21.02 10.03
C LEU A 37 9.15 22.44 10.46
N ARG A 38 9.61 22.92 11.63
CA ARG A 38 9.35 24.30 12.07
C ARG A 38 10.03 25.36 11.20
N SER A 39 11.30 25.17 10.85
CA SER A 39 12.02 26.16 10.03
C SER A 39 11.50 26.22 8.58
N SER A 40 11.08 25.07 8.02
CA SER A 40 10.45 24.99 6.71
C SER A 40 9.02 25.54 6.68
N TYR A 41 8.37 25.67 7.84
CA TYR A 41 7.05 26.25 7.98
C TYR A 41 7.11 27.61 8.68
N SER A 42 7.70 28.59 7.99
CA SER A 42 7.82 29.96 8.52
C SER A 42 6.45 30.62 8.68
N ALA A 43 6.30 31.44 9.72
CA ALA A 43 5.05 32.17 10.02
C ALA A 43 4.49 32.94 8.82
N HIS A 44 5.37 33.48 7.97
CA HIS A 44 4.97 34.15 6.73
C HIS A 44 4.26 33.23 5.72
N ARG A 45 4.77 32.00 5.52
CA ARG A 45 4.15 31.01 4.60
C ARG A 45 2.77 30.58 5.09
N ARG A 46 2.59 30.45 6.41
CA ARG A 46 1.31 30.09 7.03
C ARG A 46 0.22 31.14 6.81
N ARG A 47 0.55 32.43 6.95
CA ARG A 47 -0.41 33.54 6.75
C ARG A 47 -1.03 33.51 5.36
N MET A 48 -0.23 33.21 4.34
CA MET A 48 -0.72 33.10 2.96
C MET A 48 -1.42 31.77 2.68
N LEU A 49 -1.10 30.72 3.42
CA LEU A 49 -1.60 29.37 3.13
C LEU A 49 -3.11 29.25 3.25
N ALA A 50 -3.69 29.69 4.38
CA ALA A 50 -5.13 29.54 4.60
C ALA A 50 -6.00 30.23 3.54
N PRO A 51 -5.76 31.51 3.16
CA PRO A 51 -6.52 32.13 2.09
C PRO A 51 -6.29 31.45 0.73
N LEU A 52 -5.06 30.99 0.44
CA LEU A 52 -4.79 30.23 -0.78
C LEU A 52 -5.59 28.92 -0.82
N LEU A 53 -5.56 28.11 0.23
CA LEU A 53 -6.31 26.86 0.30
C LEU A 53 -7.82 27.10 0.17
N LYS A 54 -8.35 28.19 0.71
CA LYS A 54 -9.77 28.57 0.56
C LYS A 54 -10.13 28.99 -0.87
N ALA A 55 -9.22 29.63 -1.59
CA ALA A 55 -9.44 30.03 -2.98
C ALA A 55 -9.33 28.85 -3.97
N LEU A 56 -8.59 27.79 -3.61
CA LEU A 56 -8.40 26.62 -4.45
C LEU A 56 -9.59 25.65 -4.38
N GLY A 57 -10.25 25.44 -5.52
CA GLY A 57 -11.29 24.42 -5.68
C GLY A 57 -10.71 23.01 -5.81
N LEU A 58 -10.20 22.45 -4.71
CA LEU A 58 -9.66 21.09 -4.66
C LEU A 58 -10.79 20.05 -4.75
N LYS A 59 -10.57 18.99 -5.55
CA LYS A 59 -11.49 17.87 -5.75
C LYS A 59 -10.70 16.55 -5.82
N CYS A 60 -11.37 15.44 -5.55
CA CYS A 60 -10.83 14.08 -5.68
C CYS A 60 -11.93 13.11 -6.12
N ASN A 61 -11.61 12.17 -7.00
CA ASN A 61 -12.58 11.16 -7.47
C ASN A 61 -12.47 9.85 -6.68
N ASN A 62 -11.32 9.63 -6.02
CA ASN A 62 -11.00 8.43 -5.28
C ASN A 62 -11.08 8.66 -3.75
N THR A 63 -11.68 7.72 -3.04
CA THR A 63 -11.78 7.70 -1.57
C THR A 63 -10.42 7.61 -0.87
N ALA A 64 -9.38 7.09 -1.53
CA ALA A 64 -8.02 7.01 -0.97
C ALA A 64 -7.42 8.37 -0.59
N TYR A 65 -7.85 9.45 -1.24
CA TYR A 65 -7.38 10.82 -0.96
C TYR A 65 -8.34 11.61 -0.06
N ARG A 66 -9.42 10.98 0.42
CA ARG A 66 -10.44 11.62 1.26
C ARG A 66 -9.84 12.18 2.55
N LEU A 67 -9.00 11.40 3.23
CA LEU A 67 -8.34 11.82 4.47
C LEU A 67 -7.40 13.02 4.26
N VAL A 68 -6.76 13.13 3.09
CA VAL A 68 -5.94 14.29 2.74
C VAL A 68 -6.82 15.53 2.53
N MET A 69 -7.97 15.37 1.88
CA MET A 69 -8.95 16.45 1.74
C MET A 69 -9.50 16.92 3.09
N ASP A 70 -9.84 15.99 3.98
CA ASP A 70 -10.32 16.28 5.33
C ASP A 70 -9.27 17.04 6.15
N ALA A 71 -7.99 16.64 6.04
CA ALA A 71 -6.88 17.34 6.68
C ALA A 71 -6.72 18.77 6.13
N VAL A 72 -6.83 18.96 4.80
CA VAL A 72 -6.80 20.29 4.18
C VAL A 72 -7.97 21.16 4.65
N ASP A 73 -9.17 20.59 4.78
CA ASP A 73 -10.35 21.30 5.28
C ASP A 73 -10.21 21.67 6.75
N LEU A 74 -9.59 20.81 7.58
CA LEU A 74 -9.16 21.17 8.93
C LEU A 74 -8.20 22.38 8.91
N LEU A 75 -7.21 22.42 8.02
CA LEU A 75 -6.28 23.56 7.95
C LEU A 75 -6.98 24.88 7.61
N LYS A 76 -8.02 24.85 6.75
CA LYS A 76 -8.82 26.03 6.40
C LYS A 76 -9.60 26.60 7.59
N ARG A 77 -9.90 25.78 8.61
CA ARG A 77 -10.63 26.17 9.84
C ARG A 77 -9.72 26.76 10.92
N TYR A 78 -8.41 26.61 10.79
CA TYR A 78 -7.41 27.13 11.72
C TYR A 78 -6.57 28.32 11.17
N PRO A 79 -7.16 29.31 10.47
CA PRO A 79 -6.40 30.48 10.03
C PRO A 79 -5.99 31.30 11.26
N GLU A 80 -4.74 31.76 11.28
CA GLU A 80 -4.26 32.84 12.17
C GLU A 80 -4.26 32.60 13.70
N GLN A 81 -4.64 31.43 14.23
CA GLN A 81 -4.41 31.17 15.66
C GLN A 81 -2.91 31.27 15.99
N PRO A 82 -2.49 31.92 17.09
CA PRO A 82 -1.08 32.03 17.44
C PRO A 82 -0.45 30.67 17.69
N LEU A 83 0.73 30.41 17.09
CA LEU A 83 1.49 29.20 17.39
C LEU A 83 2.65 29.53 18.29
N GLY A 84 2.49 29.13 19.55
CA GLY A 84 3.61 28.95 20.47
C GLY A 84 4.24 27.56 20.31
N GLU A 85 5.29 27.34 21.08
CA GLU A 85 5.82 26.01 21.30
C GLU A 85 4.75 25.10 21.92
N GLY A 86 4.49 23.94 21.31
CA GLY A 86 3.43 23.03 21.76
C GLY A 86 2.01 23.50 21.40
N ALA A 87 1.82 24.14 20.24
CA ALA A 87 0.47 24.38 19.73
C ALA A 87 -0.14 23.07 19.19
N PHE A 88 -1.23 22.63 19.82
CA PHE A 88 -1.99 21.43 19.47
C PHE A 88 -3.31 21.79 18.79
N PHE A 89 -3.90 20.87 18.03
CA PHE A 89 -5.30 20.98 17.61
C PHE A 89 -6.23 20.87 18.84
N ASP A 90 -7.46 21.35 18.68
CA ASP A 90 -8.46 21.17 19.73
C ASP A 90 -8.75 19.67 19.92
N PRO A 91 -8.86 19.14 21.15
CA PRO A 91 -9.16 17.73 21.38
C PRO A 91 -10.48 17.25 20.76
N ALA A 92 -11.42 18.15 20.45
CA ALA A 92 -12.66 17.83 19.75
C ALA A 92 -12.47 17.61 18.24
N GLU A 93 -11.33 18.00 17.66
CA GLU A 93 -11.04 17.78 16.25
C GLU A 93 -10.64 16.34 15.96
N THR A 94 -11.19 15.80 14.88
CA THR A 94 -10.69 14.55 14.30
C THR A 94 -9.60 14.89 13.31
N VAL A 95 -8.33 14.69 13.70
CA VAL A 95 -7.17 14.97 12.84
C VAL A 95 -6.80 13.73 12.03
N PRO A 96 -6.88 13.76 10.68
CA PRO A 96 -6.54 12.61 9.87
C PRO A 96 -5.02 12.36 9.87
N LEU A 97 -4.59 11.24 10.48
CA LEU A 97 -3.18 10.85 10.50
C LEU A 97 -2.84 9.80 9.44
N GLU A 98 -3.80 8.96 9.06
CA GLU A 98 -3.61 7.92 8.06
C GLU A 98 -3.55 8.52 6.64
N GLY A 99 -2.58 8.07 5.84
CA GLY A 99 -2.32 8.62 4.51
C GLY A 99 -1.75 10.05 4.50
N VAL A 100 -1.77 10.75 5.64
CA VAL A 100 -1.30 12.13 5.80
C VAL A 100 0.07 12.18 6.48
N VAL A 101 0.23 11.47 7.59
CA VAL A 101 1.45 11.45 8.40
C VAL A 101 2.18 10.11 8.20
N PRO A 102 3.43 10.12 7.70
CA PRO A 102 4.23 8.90 7.58
C PRO A 102 4.43 8.22 8.94
N ASP A 103 4.40 6.89 8.99
CA ASP A 103 4.53 6.09 10.22
C ASP A 103 5.76 6.49 11.06
N GLN A 104 6.91 6.67 10.39
CA GLN A 104 8.16 7.10 11.00
C GLN A 104 8.10 8.46 11.71
N TRP A 105 7.12 9.30 11.37
CA TRP A 105 6.96 10.65 11.92
C TRP A 105 5.81 10.76 12.93
N ARG A 106 4.98 9.72 13.10
CA ARG A 106 3.86 9.74 14.04
C ARG A 106 4.28 10.12 15.46
N ALA A 107 5.40 9.57 15.94
CA ALA A 107 5.95 9.88 17.27
C ALA A 107 6.49 11.31 17.43
N THR A 108 6.55 12.11 16.36
CA THR A 108 6.92 13.54 16.39
C THR A 108 5.69 14.45 16.26
N VAL A 109 4.60 13.92 15.69
CA VAL A 109 3.36 14.65 15.43
C VAL A 109 2.37 14.48 16.59
N VAL A 110 2.32 13.29 17.19
CA VAL A 110 1.44 12.94 18.31
C VAL A 110 2.27 12.88 19.59
N ASP A 111 1.83 13.58 20.63
CA ASP A 111 2.48 13.52 21.95
C ASP A 111 2.04 12.28 22.76
N ASP A 112 2.69 12.08 23.91
CA ASP A 112 2.39 10.93 24.80
C ASP A 112 0.96 10.94 25.35
N LYS A 113 0.24 12.05 25.24
CA LYS A 113 -1.17 12.21 25.65
C LYS A 113 -2.15 12.03 24.48
N GLY A 114 -1.65 11.67 23.30
CA GLY A 114 -2.45 11.51 22.08
C GLY A 114 -2.84 12.83 21.40
N ARG A 115 -2.28 13.97 21.83
CA ARG A 115 -2.57 15.28 21.24
C ARG A 115 -1.72 15.49 19.99
N VAL A 116 -2.33 16.06 18.95
CA VAL A 116 -1.67 16.30 17.68
C VAL A 116 -1.07 17.70 17.62
N GLU A 117 0.24 17.79 17.47
CA GLU A 117 0.95 19.06 17.26
C GLU A 117 0.65 19.61 15.87
N ARG A 118 0.27 20.89 15.81
CA ARG A 118 -0.21 21.53 14.58
C ARG A 118 0.88 21.73 13.53
N ILE A 119 2.07 22.21 13.90
CA ILE A 119 3.14 22.50 12.91
C ILE A 119 3.60 21.24 12.19
N PRO A 120 3.96 20.15 12.91
CA PRO A 120 4.38 18.92 12.26
C PRO A 120 3.26 18.32 11.38
N ASP A 121 2.03 18.30 11.87
CA ASP A 121 0.87 17.80 11.11
C ASP A 121 0.59 18.63 9.84
N GLU A 122 0.49 19.96 9.97
CA GLU A 122 0.27 20.87 8.83
C GLU A 122 1.34 20.69 7.75
N SER A 123 2.59 20.51 8.16
CA SER A 123 3.70 20.25 7.24
C SER A 123 3.51 18.92 6.51
N CYS A 124 3.11 17.86 7.21
CA CYS A 124 2.81 16.56 6.60
C CYS A 124 1.62 16.66 5.65
N THR A 125 0.55 17.34 6.05
CA THR A 125 -0.64 17.59 5.22
C THR A 125 -0.28 18.27 3.90
N LEU A 126 0.60 19.27 3.92
CA LEU A 126 1.03 19.95 2.69
C LEU A 126 1.93 19.09 1.79
N VAL A 127 2.79 18.26 2.39
CA VAL A 127 3.58 17.29 1.63
C VAL A 127 2.67 16.28 0.96
N SER A 128 1.71 15.73 1.70
CA SER A 128 0.74 14.76 1.19
C SER A 128 -0.18 15.36 0.13
N LEU A 129 -0.65 16.60 0.31
CA LEU A 129 -1.40 17.34 -0.71
C LEU A 129 -0.57 17.55 -1.98
N ARG A 130 0.69 17.98 -1.85
CA ARG A 130 1.58 18.16 -3.00
C ARG A 130 1.77 16.85 -3.77
N ASP A 131 1.98 15.75 -3.05
CA ASP A 131 2.22 14.45 -3.67
C ASP A 131 0.94 13.87 -4.29
N ALA A 132 -0.24 14.18 -3.74
CA ALA A 132 -1.54 13.85 -4.32
C ALA A 132 -1.84 14.67 -5.59
N LEU A 133 -1.54 15.97 -5.59
CA LEU A 133 -1.65 16.84 -6.77
C LEU A 133 -0.71 16.38 -7.91
N ARG A 134 0.53 15.99 -7.57
CA ARG A 134 1.49 15.45 -8.55
C ARG A 134 1.02 14.15 -9.19
N ARG A 135 0.33 13.31 -8.43
CA ARG A 135 -0.26 12.06 -8.90
C ARG A 135 -1.63 12.23 -9.57
N ARG A 136 -2.17 13.46 -9.62
CA ARG A 136 -3.54 13.78 -10.05
C ARG A 136 -4.64 13.02 -9.30
N GLY A 137 -4.33 12.53 -8.10
CA GLY A 137 -5.33 11.93 -7.20
C GLY A 137 -6.23 12.98 -6.54
N ILE A 138 -5.66 14.18 -6.33
CA ILE A 138 -6.38 15.41 -6.07
C ILE A 138 -6.13 16.35 -7.26
N TRP A 139 -7.16 17.06 -7.68
CA TRP A 139 -7.11 17.98 -8.82
C TRP A 139 -7.76 19.32 -8.47
N LEU A 140 -7.54 20.31 -9.32
CA LEU A 140 -7.95 21.70 -9.14
C LEU A 140 -8.97 22.09 -10.21
N VAL A 141 -10.13 22.58 -9.79
CA VAL A 141 -11.14 23.13 -10.69
C VAL A 141 -10.56 24.32 -11.46
N GLY A 142 -10.67 24.30 -12.79
CA GLY A 142 -10.19 25.37 -13.67
C GLY A 142 -8.68 25.41 -13.88
N ALA A 143 -7.92 24.48 -13.30
CA ALA A 143 -6.50 24.33 -13.62
C ALA A 143 -6.33 23.51 -14.90
N ASP A 144 -5.37 23.85 -15.74
CA ASP A 144 -5.04 23.04 -16.92
C ASP A 144 -4.12 21.85 -16.56
N ARG A 145 -2.94 22.14 -16.01
CA ARG A 145 -1.96 21.11 -15.63
C ARG A 145 -2.46 20.12 -14.58
N TRP A 146 -3.31 20.58 -13.67
CA TRP A 146 -3.85 19.79 -12.56
C TRP A 146 -5.37 19.63 -12.67
N ARG A 147 -5.90 19.57 -13.90
CA ARG A 147 -7.31 19.25 -14.16
C ARG A 147 -7.70 17.85 -13.71
N ASN A 148 -9.00 17.58 -13.74
CA ASN A 148 -9.55 16.26 -13.49
C ASN A 148 -8.91 15.22 -14.43
N PRO A 149 -8.29 14.14 -13.92
CA PRO A 149 -7.68 13.12 -14.77
C PRO A 149 -8.69 12.38 -15.65
N ASP A 150 -9.96 12.31 -15.25
CA ASP A 150 -11.00 11.62 -16.02
C ASP A 150 -11.32 12.37 -17.33
N ASP A 151 -11.07 13.69 -17.37
CA ASP A 151 -11.26 14.51 -18.57
C ASP A 151 -10.19 14.21 -19.65
N ASP A 152 -9.12 13.49 -19.31
CA ASP A 152 -8.12 13.05 -20.29
C ASP A 152 -8.51 11.74 -21.00
N LEU A 153 -9.58 11.08 -20.55
CA LEU A 153 -10.10 9.86 -21.17
C LEU A 153 -11.02 10.21 -22.34
N PRO A 154 -11.01 9.42 -23.44
CA PRO A 154 -12.04 9.49 -24.47
C PRO A 154 -13.44 9.32 -23.88
N THR A 155 -14.44 9.99 -24.46
CA THR A 155 -15.82 9.93 -23.97
C THR A 155 -16.42 8.51 -23.99
N ASP A 156 -15.94 7.66 -24.90
CA ASP A 156 -16.34 6.26 -25.08
C ASP A 156 -15.39 5.27 -24.40
N TYR A 157 -14.46 5.75 -23.55
CA TYR A 157 -13.44 4.91 -22.92
C TYR A 157 -14.06 3.72 -22.17
N GLU A 158 -15.05 3.96 -21.32
CA GLU A 158 -15.70 2.89 -20.53
C GLU A 158 -16.37 1.87 -21.46
N ASP A 159 -17.22 2.31 -22.38
CA ASP A 159 -18.00 1.46 -23.30
C ASP A 159 -17.10 0.50 -24.09
N VAL A 160 -16.02 1.02 -24.68
CA VAL A 160 -15.10 0.25 -25.53
C VAL A 160 -14.34 -0.80 -24.72
N HIS A 161 -13.89 -0.46 -23.50
CA HIS A 161 -13.07 -1.36 -22.71
C HIS A 161 -13.88 -2.48 -22.05
N TYR A 162 -15.07 -2.17 -21.53
CA TYR A 162 -15.97 -3.20 -20.99
C TYR A 162 -16.42 -4.18 -22.08
N ALA A 163 -16.77 -3.68 -23.28
CA ALA A 163 -17.11 -4.52 -24.42
C ALA A 163 -15.95 -5.43 -24.85
N ALA A 164 -14.72 -4.89 -24.93
CA ALA A 164 -13.53 -5.66 -25.28
C ALA A 164 -13.19 -6.76 -24.24
N LEU A 165 -13.50 -6.53 -22.96
CA LEU A 165 -13.30 -7.49 -21.88
C LEU A 165 -14.46 -8.50 -21.74
N GLY A 166 -15.53 -8.37 -22.53
CA GLY A 166 -16.75 -9.16 -22.38
C GLY A 166 -17.44 -8.94 -21.02
N GLN A 167 -17.22 -7.78 -20.41
CA GLN A 167 -17.75 -7.42 -19.09
C GLN A 167 -19.00 -6.55 -19.24
N PRO A 168 -20.01 -6.73 -18.38
CA PRO A 168 -21.17 -5.84 -18.36
C PRO A 168 -20.77 -4.45 -17.87
N GLN A 169 -21.40 -3.43 -18.44
CA GLN A 169 -21.15 -2.03 -18.07
C GLN A 169 -21.85 -1.63 -16.76
N ASP A 170 -22.98 -2.28 -16.46
CA ASP A 170 -23.61 -2.16 -15.15
C ASP A 170 -22.92 -3.10 -14.16
N ALA A 171 -22.61 -2.57 -12.97
CA ALA A 171 -22.18 -3.38 -11.84
C ALA A 171 -23.39 -4.18 -11.37
N GLY A 172 -23.68 -5.30 -12.05
CA GLY A 172 -24.83 -6.16 -11.76
C GLY A 172 -24.89 -6.59 -10.29
N ASP A 173 -25.96 -7.30 -9.90
CA ASP A 173 -26.26 -7.63 -8.50
C ASP A 173 -25.06 -8.23 -7.72
N GLN A 174 -24.41 -7.38 -6.92
CA GLN A 174 -23.31 -7.76 -6.03
C GLN A 174 -23.79 -8.55 -4.81
N GLY A 175 -25.11 -8.70 -4.61
CA GLY A 175 -25.71 -9.42 -3.49
C GLY A 175 -25.21 -10.86 -3.39
N ARG A 176 -25.04 -11.55 -4.53
CA ARG A 176 -24.48 -12.91 -4.56
C ARG A 176 -23.04 -12.98 -4.04
N LEU A 177 -22.20 -12.03 -4.43
CA LEU A 177 -20.80 -11.97 -3.97
C LEU A 177 -20.75 -11.65 -2.49
N ARG A 178 -21.49 -10.62 -2.04
CA ARG A 178 -21.56 -10.22 -0.62
C ARG A 178 -22.05 -11.37 0.25
N ALA A 179 -23.16 -12.02 -0.12
CA ALA A 179 -23.68 -13.16 0.61
C ALA A 179 -22.68 -14.35 0.66
N SER A 180 -21.89 -14.54 -0.40
CA SER A 180 -20.84 -15.57 -0.42
C SER A 180 -19.68 -15.23 0.50
N LEU A 181 -19.26 -13.96 0.54
CA LEU A 181 -18.22 -13.48 1.46
C LEU A 181 -18.69 -13.53 2.91
N ASP A 182 -19.93 -13.13 3.20
CA ASP A 182 -20.51 -13.19 4.56
C ASP A 182 -20.60 -14.64 5.05
N ARG A 183 -20.99 -15.57 4.16
CA ARG A 183 -21.01 -17.01 4.47
C ARG A 183 -19.60 -17.53 4.75
N PHE A 184 -18.62 -17.11 3.95
CA PHE A 184 -17.23 -17.51 4.12
C PHE A 184 -16.64 -16.98 5.44
N ASP A 185 -16.90 -15.72 5.77
CA ASP A 185 -16.43 -15.10 7.02
C ASP A 185 -17.03 -15.80 8.25
N ARG A 186 -18.34 -16.10 8.21
CA ARG A 186 -18.99 -16.91 9.24
C ARG A 186 -18.38 -18.30 9.37
N ALA A 187 -18.12 -18.97 8.25
CA ALA A 187 -17.49 -20.29 8.26
C ALA A 187 -16.05 -20.25 8.80
N LEU A 188 -15.30 -19.15 8.59
CA LEU A 188 -13.99 -18.94 9.19
C LEU A 188 -14.08 -18.76 10.71
N ALA A 189 -15.04 -17.95 11.19
CA ALA A 189 -15.26 -17.74 12.61
C ALA A 189 -15.71 -19.01 13.34
N GLU A 190 -16.56 -19.82 12.71
CA GLU A 190 -17.09 -21.08 13.24
C GLU A 190 -16.14 -22.28 13.03
N GLY A 191 -15.09 -22.12 12.22
CA GLY A 191 -14.15 -23.19 11.88
C GLY A 191 -14.73 -24.28 10.95
N THR A 192 -15.81 -23.97 10.22
CA THR A 192 -16.58 -24.90 9.38
C THR A 192 -16.21 -24.87 7.90
N THR A 193 -15.14 -24.16 7.52
CA THR A 193 -14.68 -24.00 6.12
C THR A 193 -14.23 -25.29 5.41
N GLY A 194 -14.14 -26.41 6.13
CA GLY A 194 -13.74 -27.70 5.54
C GLY A 194 -12.25 -27.80 5.18
N GLY A 195 -11.40 -26.89 5.66
CA GLY A 195 -9.96 -26.98 5.44
C GLY A 195 -9.17 -25.68 5.51
N VAL A 196 -9.81 -24.53 5.75
CA VAL A 196 -9.13 -23.22 5.84
C VAL A 196 -9.30 -22.64 7.24
N ALA A 197 -8.19 -22.38 7.93
CA ALA A 197 -8.23 -21.79 9.28
C ALA A 197 -7.24 -20.63 9.39
N ILE A 198 -7.61 -19.60 10.16
CA ILE A 198 -6.70 -18.52 10.55
C ILE A 198 -6.06 -18.91 11.87
N VAL A 199 -4.76 -19.17 11.87
CA VAL A 199 -3.95 -19.55 13.04
C VAL A 199 -2.92 -18.46 13.35
N LYS A 200 -2.30 -18.46 14.54
CA LYS A 200 -1.18 -17.56 14.84
C LYS A 200 0.15 -18.22 14.51
N ARG A 201 1.01 -17.54 13.74
CA ARG A 201 2.39 -17.95 13.45
C ARG A 201 3.32 -16.75 13.59
N HIS A 202 4.40 -16.88 14.37
CA HIS A 202 5.35 -15.79 14.66
C HIS A 202 4.69 -14.48 15.15
N GLY A 203 3.63 -14.58 15.96
CA GLY A 203 2.94 -13.42 16.54
C GLY A 203 1.91 -12.74 15.63
N GLY A 204 1.80 -13.15 14.36
CA GLY A 204 0.81 -12.64 13.41
C GLY A 204 -0.24 -13.68 13.00
N PRO A 205 -1.38 -13.26 12.42
CA PRO A 205 -2.34 -14.16 11.79
C PRO A 205 -1.74 -14.84 10.56
N TRP A 206 -2.06 -16.12 10.35
CA TRP A 206 -1.53 -16.98 9.29
C TRP A 206 -2.65 -17.88 8.77
N ILE A 207 -2.79 -17.96 7.44
CA ILE A 207 -3.79 -18.83 6.81
C ILE A 207 -3.21 -20.23 6.67
N ARG A 208 -3.87 -21.22 7.29
CA ARG A 208 -3.58 -22.63 7.13
C ARG A 208 -4.63 -23.25 6.21
N VAL A 209 -4.17 -23.87 5.13
CA VAL A 209 -5.00 -24.67 4.22
C VAL A 209 -4.61 -26.13 4.39
N SER A 210 -5.57 -27.00 4.71
CA SER A 210 -5.37 -28.44 4.77
C SER A 210 -5.06 -28.97 3.37
N PRO A 211 -4.10 -29.90 3.22
CA PRO A 211 -3.84 -30.55 1.94
C PRO A 211 -5.11 -31.16 1.38
N ARG A 212 -5.43 -30.86 0.12
CA ARG A 212 -6.54 -31.50 -0.57
C ARG A 212 -6.18 -32.95 -0.89
N GLY A 213 -7.15 -33.85 -0.74
CA GLY A 213 -7.05 -35.19 -1.31
C GLY A 213 -6.91 -35.13 -2.83
N MET A 214 -6.46 -36.23 -3.44
CA MET A 214 -6.40 -36.37 -4.89
C MET A 214 -7.80 -36.09 -5.46
N GLN A 215 -7.91 -35.06 -6.30
CA GLN A 215 -9.17 -34.72 -6.96
C GLN A 215 -9.39 -35.66 -8.15
N GLU A 216 -10.63 -35.97 -8.44
CA GLU A 216 -10.99 -36.70 -9.66
C GLU A 216 -10.53 -35.90 -10.89
N GLU A 217 -10.01 -36.63 -11.88
CA GLU A 217 -9.48 -36.01 -13.08
C GLU A 217 -10.64 -35.38 -13.89
N PRO A 218 -10.58 -34.07 -14.18
CA PRO A 218 -11.62 -33.41 -14.96
C PRO A 218 -11.63 -33.93 -16.40
N GLU A 219 -12.83 -34.11 -16.96
CA GLU A 219 -13.04 -34.62 -18.32
C GLU A 219 -12.28 -33.79 -19.39
N SER A 220 -12.05 -32.50 -19.14
CA SER A 220 -11.27 -31.63 -20.02
C SER A 220 -9.78 -32.01 -20.09
N LEU A 221 -9.19 -32.50 -19.00
CA LEU A 221 -7.81 -33.01 -18.99
C LEU A 221 -7.71 -34.36 -19.70
N VAL A 222 -8.73 -35.21 -19.56
CA VAL A 222 -8.84 -36.48 -20.31
C VAL A 222 -8.94 -36.22 -21.81
N ALA A 223 -9.71 -35.19 -22.22
CA ALA A 223 -9.85 -34.82 -23.62
C ALA A 223 -8.54 -34.29 -24.25
N ILE A 224 -7.78 -33.48 -23.52
CA ILE A 224 -6.51 -32.92 -23.98
C ILE A 224 -5.42 -33.99 -24.05
N THR A 225 -5.36 -34.90 -23.08
CA THR A 225 -4.40 -36.00 -23.07
C THR A 225 -4.71 -37.06 -24.12
N GLY A 226 -5.99 -37.34 -24.40
CA GLY A 226 -6.41 -38.22 -25.49
C GLY A 226 -6.02 -37.71 -26.89
N GLN A 227 -6.03 -36.39 -27.12
CA GLN A 227 -5.61 -35.79 -28.40
C GLN A 227 -4.08 -35.87 -28.62
N ALA A 228 -3.28 -35.81 -27.55
CA ALA A 228 -1.82 -35.89 -27.64
C ALA A 228 -1.30 -37.32 -27.93
N ILE A 229 -2.09 -38.35 -27.65
CA ILE A 229 -1.70 -39.76 -27.79
C ILE A 229 -2.11 -40.35 -29.17
N CYS A 230 -3.05 -39.73 -29.88
CA CYS A 230 -3.56 -40.20 -31.17
C CYS A 230 -3.05 -39.42 -32.40
N GLY A 231 -1.79 -38.97 -32.39
CA GLY A 231 -1.10 -38.55 -33.62
C GLY A 231 -0.58 -39.79 -34.38
N PRO A 232 -0.92 -40.01 -35.68
CA PRO A 232 -0.43 -41.16 -36.40
C PRO A 232 1.09 -41.08 -36.62
N VAL A 233 1.82 -42.10 -36.15
CA VAL A 233 3.21 -42.33 -36.52
C VAL A 233 3.24 -42.88 -37.95
N SER A 234 3.13 -42.01 -38.95
CA SER A 234 3.41 -42.37 -40.34
C SER A 234 4.90 -42.33 -40.58
N GLY A 235 5.56 -43.48 -40.39
CA GLY A 235 6.90 -43.73 -40.88
C GLY A 235 6.87 -44.11 -42.36
N THR A 236 7.53 -43.34 -43.21
CA THR A 236 8.14 -43.84 -44.44
C THR A 236 9.48 -43.15 -44.65
N SER A 237 10.52 -43.98 -44.63
CA SER A 237 11.91 -43.68 -44.98
C SER A 237 12.00 -43.17 -46.41
N ASP A 238 12.64 -42.01 -46.61
CA ASP A 238 13.50 -41.85 -47.78
C ASP A 238 14.74 -41.02 -47.44
N ARG A 239 15.89 -41.63 -47.71
CA ARG A 239 17.24 -41.13 -47.42
C ARG A 239 17.79 -40.59 -48.73
N SER A 240 17.70 -39.27 -48.93
CA SER A 240 18.48 -38.59 -49.96
C SER A 240 19.42 -37.59 -49.33
N HIS A 241 20.71 -37.88 -49.48
CA HIS A 241 21.83 -37.01 -49.13
C HIS A 241 21.69 -35.65 -49.80
N ARG A 242 21.80 -34.57 -49.01
CA ARG A 242 22.46 -33.33 -49.46
C ARG A 242 23.03 -32.56 -48.27
N SER A 243 24.35 -32.51 -48.26
CA SER A 243 25.22 -31.60 -47.52
C SER A 243 24.71 -30.17 -47.53
N LEU A 244 24.75 -29.48 -46.39
CA LEU A 244 24.92 -28.02 -46.29
C LEU A 244 25.46 -27.65 -44.89
N THR A 245 26.78 -27.55 -44.84
CA THR A 245 27.63 -26.57 -44.13
C THR A 245 27.06 -25.81 -42.92
N MET A 246 27.77 -25.97 -41.79
CA MET A 246 27.73 -25.03 -40.66
C MET A 246 28.16 -23.63 -41.08
N VAL A 247 27.34 -22.63 -40.78
CA VAL A 247 27.74 -21.23 -40.68
C VAL A 247 27.54 -20.81 -39.23
N SER A 248 28.65 -20.76 -38.48
CA SER A 248 28.70 -20.14 -37.16
C SER A 248 28.74 -18.61 -37.31
N PRO A 249 27.97 -17.84 -36.51
CA PRO A 249 28.13 -16.40 -36.43
C PRO A 249 29.35 -16.02 -35.57
N PRO A 250 29.97 -14.85 -35.80
CA PRO A 250 31.25 -14.50 -35.19
C PRO A 250 31.10 -14.02 -33.73
N THR A 251 32.03 -14.49 -32.91
CA THR A 251 32.28 -14.06 -31.53
C THR A 251 32.84 -12.65 -31.49
N GLY A 252 32.33 -11.79 -30.61
CA GLY A 252 32.91 -10.48 -30.37
C GLY A 252 32.39 -9.75 -29.14
N VAL A 253 33.28 -9.63 -28.15
CA VAL A 253 33.38 -8.59 -27.12
C VAL A 253 32.66 -8.82 -25.78
N ALA A 254 33.51 -9.08 -24.78
CA ALA A 254 33.24 -9.14 -23.36
C ALA A 254 32.80 -7.79 -22.77
N ARG A 255 31.84 -7.83 -21.83
CA ARG A 255 31.79 -6.88 -20.72
C ARG A 255 31.41 -7.57 -19.42
N THR A 256 32.30 -7.40 -18.46
CA THR A 256 32.24 -7.75 -17.05
C THR A 256 31.05 -7.09 -16.36
N GLY A 257 30.32 -7.85 -15.53
CA GLY A 257 29.15 -7.35 -14.80
C GLY A 257 28.54 -8.39 -13.87
N ARG A 258 29.15 -8.53 -12.69
CA ARG A 258 28.74 -9.33 -11.53
C ARG A 258 27.25 -9.06 -11.20
N ARG A 259 26.34 -10.01 -11.44
CA ARG A 259 24.98 -10.00 -10.89
C ARG A 259 24.89 -11.00 -9.74
N GLN A 260 24.70 -10.47 -8.53
CA GLN A 260 24.24 -11.23 -7.38
C GLN A 260 22.74 -11.52 -7.56
N SER A 261 22.38 -12.79 -7.47
CA SER A 261 21.00 -13.27 -7.36
C SER A 261 20.53 -13.10 -5.91
N GLY A 262 19.86 -11.99 -5.63
CA GLY A 262 19.05 -11.80 -4.42
C GLY A 262 17.58 -11.95 -4.80
N GLY A 263 16.98 -13.10 -4.50
CA GLY A 263 15.53 -13.30 -4.62
C GLY A 263 14.81 -12.43 -3.60
N ALA A 264 14.12 -11.39 -4.07
CA ALA A 264 13.20 -10.62 -3.25
C ALA A 264 11.90 -11.44 -3.09
N VAL A 265 11.64 -11.91 -1.88
CA VAL A 265 10.31 -12.38 -1.47
C VAL A 265 9.47 -11.13 -1.25
N GLU A 266 8.59 -10.84 -2.20
CA GLU A 266 7.59 -9.80 -2.11
C GLU A 266 6.59 -10.17 -1.00
N ARG A 267 6.69 -9.48 0.14
CA ARG A 267 5.69 -9.53 1.20
C ARG A 267 4.62 -8.51 0.88
N VAL A 268 3.46 -8.98 0.46
CA VAL A 268 2.23 -8.17 0.41
C VAL A 268 1.64 -8.13 1.83
N PRO A 269 1.53 -6.97 2.49
CA PRO A 269 0.81 -6.87 3.75
C PRO A 269 -0.70 -6.89 3.48
N VAL A 270 -1.39 -7.87 4.08
CA VAL A 270 -2.86 -7.89 4.16
C VAL A 270 -3.26 -6.95 5.31
N GLN A 271 -3.85 -5.79 4.98
CA GLN A 271 -4.57 -4.97 5.95
C GLN A 271 -5.83 -5.72 6.39
N ALA A 272 -6.01 -5.87 7.69
CA ALA A 272 -7.21 -6.42 8.29
C ALA A 272 -8.16 -5.27 8.61
N ASP A 273 -9.24 -5.15 7.85
CA ASP A 273 -10.35 -4.26 8.17
C ASP A 273 -11.16 -4.86 9.33
N ALA A 274 -11.01 -4.28 10.51
CA ALA A 274 -11.90 -4.53 11.63
C ALA A 274 -13.18 -3.70 11.45
N THR A 275 -14.18 -4.28 10.78
CA THR A 275 -15.53 -3.70 10.76
C THR A 275 -16.36 -4.32 11.88
N GLY A 276 -16.22 -3.76 13.09
CA GLY A 276 -17.19 -3.96 14.15
C GLY A 276 -18.32 -2.94 14.00
N SER A 277 -19.41 -3.35 13.37
CA SER A 277 -20.70 -2.67 13.52
C SER A 277 -21.37 -3.23 14.77
N ASP A 278 -21.70 -2.37 15.73
CA ASP A 278 -22.82 -2.63 16.62
C ASP A 278 -23.72 -1.39 16.71
N LEU A 279 -25.00 -1.70 16.68
CA LEU A 279 -26.13 -0.82 16.40
C LEU A 279 -26.55 0.05 17.60
N ARG A 280 -27.31 1.09 17.25
CA ARG A 280 -27.99 2.07 18.11
C ARG A 280 -28.87 1.44 19.20
N CYS A 281 -28.79 2.04 20.39
CA CYS A 281 -29.89 2.83 20.99
C CYS A 281 -29.31 4.14 21.49
#